data_AF-A0A0C9TA64-F1
#
_entry.id   AF-A0A0C9TA64-F1
#
_cell.length_a   1.000
_cell.length_b   1.000
_cell.length_c   1.000
_cell.angle_alpha   90.00
_cell.angle_beta   90.00
_cell.angle_gamma   90.00
#
_symmetry.space_group_name_H-M   'P 1'
#
loop_
_entity.id
_entity.type
_entity.pdbx_description
1 polymer ?
#
loop_
_entity_poly.entity_id
_entity_poly.type
_entity_poly.pdbx_seq_one_letter_code
_entity_poly.pdbx_strand_id
1 'polypeptide(L)'
;LEYLVRWKGFPLEEPEWKKASELTHAKEVVADFHRAHPAKPRPMPTMKLRFRRLRNLTTPSYILHFLFNWEDGTFERDEGRETWYDALEEQPSEQVASCDP
;
A
#
# COMPACT_ATOMS: atom_id res chain seq x y z
N LEU A 1 -9.90 23.13 -15.45
CA LEU A 1 -8.98 22.40 -16.34
C LEU A 1 -8.89 23.17 -17.64
N GLU A 2 -7.67 23.50 -18.04
CA GLU A 2 -7.38 24.34 -19.21
C GLU A 2 -6.28 23.68 -20.04
N TYR A 3 -6.27 23.98 -21.32
CA TYR A 3 -5.32 23.46 -22.29
C TYR A 3 -4.66 24.63 -23.01
N LEU A 4 -3.35 24.53 -23.20
CA LEU A 4 -2.61 25.46 -24.04
C LEU A 4 -2.71 24.98 -25.50
N VAL A 5 -3.45 25.72 -26.32
CA VAL A 5 -3.77 25.33 -27.70
C VAL A 5 -2.86 26.05 -28.66
N ARG A 6 -2.21 25.28 -29.54
CA ARG A 6 -1.48 25.81 -30.68
C ARG A 6 -2.34 25.69 -31.94
N TRP A 7 -2.68 26.83 -32.54
CA TRP A 7 -3.52 26.89 -33.73
C TRP A 7 -2.75 26.50 -34.99
N LYS A 8 -3.42 25.80 -35.92
CA LYS A 8 -2.84 25.48 -37.22
C LYS A 8 -2.82 26.73 -38.09
N GLY A 9 -1.65 27.09 -38.61
CA GLY A 9 -1.49 28.25 -39.49
C GLY A 9 -1.18 29.56 -38.76
N PHE A 10 -1.06 29.53 -37.43
CA PHE A 10 -0.60 30.67 -36.64
C PHE A 10 0.86 30.48 -36.20
N PRO A 11 1.60 31.58 -35.96
CA PRO A 11 2.95 31.53 -35.42
C PRO A 11 3.01 30.75 -34.10
N LEU A 12 4.18 30.17 -33.81
CA LEU A 12 4.39 29.40 -32.58
C LEU A 12 4.29 30.25 -31.30
N GLU A 13 4.36 31.57 -31.45
CA GLU A 13 4.43 32.56 -30.38
C GLU A 13 3.04 32.93 -29.80
N GLU A 14 1.96 32.48 -30.44
CA GLU A 14 0.58 32.79 -30.01
C GLU A 14 -0.22 31.55 -29.56
N PRO A 15 0.27 30.75 -28.58
CA PRO A 15 -0.55 29.72 -27.98
C PRO A 15 -1.54 30.35 -26.97
N GLU A 16 -2.80 29.93 -27.04
CA GLU A 16 -3.88 30.47 -26.20
C GLU A 16 -4.33 29.43 -25.16
N TRP A 17 -4.61 29.89 -23.94
CA TRP A 17 -5.22 29.04 -22.92
C TRP A 17 -6.72 28.92 -23.16
N LYS A 18 -7.20 27.71 -23.44
CA LYS A 18 -8.63 27.41 -23.63
C LYS A 18 -9.14 26.53 -22.50
N LYS A 19 -10.38 26.78 -22.07
CA LYS A 19 -11.03 25.91 -21.08
C LYS A 19 -11.38 24.56 -21.70
N ALA A 20 -11.33 23.50 -20.90
CA ALA A 20 -11.74 22.16 -21.34
C ALA A 20 -13.18 22.12 -21.90
N SER A 21 -14.07 22.98 -21.39
CA SER A 21 -15.45 23.13 -21.86
C SER A 21 -15.58 23.76 -23.25
N GLU A 22 -14.57 24.48 -23.72
CA GLU A 22 -14.55 25.13 -25.04
C GLU A 22 -14.02 24.20 -26.13
N LEU A 23 -13.28 23.15 -25.76
CA LEU A 23 -12.68 22.17 -26.67
C LEU A 23 -13.59 20.97 -26.96
N THR A 24 -14.91 21.17 -26.93
CA THR A 24 -15.91 20.13 -27.20
C THR A 24 -15.80 19.55 -28.62
N HIS A 25 -15.33 20.36 -29.58
CA HIS A 25 -15.13 19.96 -30.97
C HIS A 25 -13.75 19.32 -31.25
N ALA A 26 -12.81 19.40 -30.29
CA ALA A 26 -11.42 18.94 -30.46
C ALA A 26 -11.09 17.74 -29.55
N LYS A 27 -12.08 16.89 -29.25
CA LYS A 27 -11.95 15.77 -28.31
C LYS A 27 -10.89 14.75 -28.73
N GLU A 28 -10.73 14.53 -30.03
CA GLU A 28 -9.74 13.59 -30.59
C GLU A 28 -8.31 14.03 -30.27
N VAL A 29 -8.01 15.30 -30.51
CA VAL A 29 -6.69 15.90 -30.22
C VAL A 29 -6.38 15.87 -28.73
N VAL A 30 -7.38 16.15 -27.89
CA VAL A 30 -7.23 16.05 -26.43
C VAL A 30 -6.99 14.60 -25.99
N ALA A 31 -7.67 13.63 -26.59
CA ALA A 31 -7.47 12.20 -26.30
C ALA A 31 -6.07 11.73 -26.71
N ASP A 32 -5.60 12.14 -27.88
CA ASP A 32 -4.24 11.86 -28.36
C ASP A 32 -3.18 12.45 -27.42
N PHE A 33 -3.38 13.68 -26.96
CA PHE A 33 -2.51 14.33 -25.97
C PHE A 33 -2.42 13.52 -24.66
N HIS A 34 -3.56 13.06 -24.12
CA HIS A 34 -3.57 12.25 -22.90
C HIS A 34 -3.06 10.82 -23.10
N ARG A 35 -3.13 10.27 -24.32
CA ARG A 35 -2.49 9.00 -24.66
C ARG A 35 -0.97 9.12 -24.61
N ALA A 36 -0.42 10.23 -25.12
CA ALA A 36 1.02 10.50 -25.05
C ALA A 36 1.48 10.91 -23.63
N HIS A 37 0.60 11.54 -22.85
CA HIS A 37 0.92 12.07 -21.52
C HIS A 37 -0.08 11.61 -20.45
N PRO A 38 -0.05 10.32 -20.04
CA PRO A 38 -1.04 9.74 -19.13
C PRO A 38 -1.06 10.36 -17.73
N ALA A 39 0.06 10.94 -17.28
CA ALA A 39 0.17 11.60 -15.99
C ALA A 39 -0.42 13.03 -15.95
N LYS A 40 -0.81 13.61 -17.09
CA LYS A 40 -1.36 14.97 -17.12
C LYS A 40 -2.77 14.99 -16.52
N PRO A 41 -3.19 16.12 -15.90
CA PRO A 41 -4.52 16.24 -15.35
C PRO A 41 -5.59 16.01 -16.42
N ARG A 42 -6.56 15.16 -16.11
CA ARG A 42 -7.69 14.82 -16.98
C ARG A 42 -8.99 15.14 -16.26
N PRO A 43 -10.08 15.43 -16.97
CA PRO A 43 -11.40 15.46 -16.34
C PRO A 43 -11.65 14.08 -15.73
N MET A 44 -11.62 13.98 -14.40
CA MET A 44 -12.03 12.74 -13.77
C MET A 44 -13.54 12.64 -13.93
N PRO A 45 -14.07 11.53 -14.48
CA PRO A 45 -15.48 11.27 -14.36
C PRO A 45 -15.82 11.31 -12.87
N THR A 46 -16.94 11.93 -12.51
CA THR A 46 -17.41 12.00 -11.13
C THR A 46 -17.64 10.57 -10.63
N MET A 47 -16.60 9.96 -10.06
CA MET A 47 -16.73 8.67 -9.44
C MET A 47 -17.61 8.90 -8.21
N LYS A 48 -18.79 8.26 -8.20
CA LYS A 48 -19.63 8.18 -7.00
C LYS A 48 -18.92 7.26 -6.02
N LEU A 49 -17.87 7.77 -5.38
CA LEU A 49 -17.16 7.09 -4.31
C LEU A 49 -18.18 6.87 -3.19
N ARG A 50 -18.51 5.61 -2.96
CA ARG A 50 -19.35 5.23 -1.83
C ARG A 50 -18.45 5.13 -0.62
N PHE A 51 -18.13 6.26 -0.02
CA PHE A 51 -17.48 6.28 1.28
C PHE A 51 -18.38 5.54 2.25
N ARG A 52 -17.93 4.37 2.69
CA ARG A 52 -18.55 3.63 3.78
C ARG A 52 -17.84 4.02 5.06
N ARG A 53 -18.58 4.06 6.17
CA ARG A 53 -17.99 4.21 7.50
C ARG A 53 -16.97 3.09 7.70
N LEU A 54 -15.72 3.47 7.90
CA LEU A 54 -14.65 2.53 8.21
C LEU A 54 -14.99 1.85 9.55
N ARG A 55 -15.04 0.53 9.56
CA ARG A 55 -15.07 -0.25 10.80
C ARG A 55 -13.61 -0.42 11.22
N ASN A 56 -13.28 0.01 12.44
CA ASN A 56 -11.96 -0.25 12.99
C ASN A 56 -11.83 -1.78 13.20
N LEU A 57 -10.96 -2.40 12.41
CA LEU A 57 -10.59 -3.82 12.54
C LEU A 57 -9.26 -4.00 13.29
N THR A 58 -8.68 -2.90 13.77
CA THR A 58 -7.38 -2.85 14.44
C THR A 58 -7.52 -2.76 15.96
N THR A 59 -8.72 -2.96 16.52
CA THR A 59 -8.90 -3.19 17.96
C THR A 59 -8.65 -4.67 18.25
N PRO A 60 -7.47 -5.05 18.74
CA PRO A 60 -7.22 -6.44 19.12
C PRO A 60 -8.17 -6.81 20.26
N SER A 61 -8.84 -7.97 20.16
CA SER A 61 -9.61 -8.53 21.29
C SER A 61 -8.71 -9.09 22.39
N TYR A 62 -7.43 -9.31 22.07
CA TYR A 62 -6.38 -9.74 22.97
C TYR A 62 -5.06 -9.12 22.46
N ILE A 63 -4.48 -8.20 23.21
CA ILE A 63 -3.15 -7.67 22.91
C ILE A 63 -2.17 -8.77 23.30
N LEU A 64 -1.56 -9.41 22.31
CA LEU A 64 -0.44 -10.30 22.58
C LEU A 64 0.67 -9.45 23.20
N HIS A 65 1.09 -9.77 24.42
CA HIS A 65 2.21 -9.12 25.12
C HIS A 65 3.55 -9.22 24.35
N PHE A 66 3.56 -9.90 23.20
CA PHE A 66 4.69 -10.04 22.28
C PHE A 66 4.60 -9.13 21.04
N LEU A 67 3.65 -8.21 20.95
CA LEU A 67 3.61 -7.27 19.83
C LEU A 67 4.44 -6.03 20.15
N PHE A 68 5.26 -5.62 19.19
CA PHE A 68 6.02 -4.36 19.22
C PHE A 68 5.07 -3.20 19.50
N ASN A 69 5.21 -2.56 20.66
CA ASN A 69 4.40 -1.42 21.00
C ASN A 69 4.96 -0.19 20.27
N TRP A 70 4.18 0.38 19.34
CA TRP A 70 4.58 1.54 18.56
C TRP A 70 4.52 2.85 19.38
N GLU A 71 3.84 2.86 20.52
CA GLU A 71 3.71 4.07 21.36
C GLU A 71 4.95 4.32 22.24
N ASP A 72 5.64 3.26 22.68
CA ASP A 72 6.85 3.36 23.54
C ASP A 72 8.11 2.76 22.90
N GLY A 73 7.99 2.08 21.75
CA GLY A 73 9.10 1.48 21.02
C GLY A 73 9.71 0.25 21.72
N THR A 74 9.01 -0.33 22.69
CA THR A 74 9.54 -1.43 23.50
C THR A 74 8.93 -2.77 23.10
N PHE A 75 9.72 -3.83 23.27
CA PHE A 75 9.27 -5.21 23.20
C PHE A 75 9.34 -5.76 24.63
N GLU A 76 8.19 -5.88 25.29
CA GLU A 76 8.15 -6.55 26.59
C GLU A 76 8.37 -8.05 26.36
N ARG A 77 9.59 -8.50 26.62
CA ARG A 77 9.92 -9.92 26.60
C ARG A 77 9.29 -10.55 27.84
N ASP A 78 8.30 -11.40 27.64
CA ASP A 78 7.75 -12.23 28.71
C ASP A 78 8.85 -13.21 29.17
N GLU A 79 9.52 -12.88 30.28
CA GLU A 79 10.54 -13.73 30.91
C GLU A 79 9.95 -15.06 31.46
N GLY A 80 8.62 -15.25 31.38
CA GLY A 80 7.91 -16.40 31.92
C GLY A 80 7.81 -17.65 31.05
N ARG A 81 8.46 -17.74 29.88
CA ARG A 81 8.28 -18.89 28.96
C ARG A 81 9.56 -19.41 28.30
N GLU A 82 10.66 -19.53 29.05
CA GLU A 82 11.77 -20.44 28.70
C GLU A 82 11.69 -21.73 29.52
N THR A 83 10.71 -22.59 29.27
CA THR A 83 10.67 -23.95 29.87
C THR A 83 10.39 -25.06 28.87
N TRP A 84 10.37 -24.76 27.56
CA TRP A 84 9.99 -25.76 26.55
C TRP A 84 11.15 -26.24 25.65
N TYR A 85 12.37 -25.74 25.84
CA TYR A 85 13.56 -26.27 25.15
C TYR A 85 14.48 -27.11 26.03
N ASP A 86 14.42 -26.98 27.37
CA ASP A 86 15.19 -27.86 28.29
C ASP A 86 14.54 -29.24 28.49
N ALA A 87 13.25 -29.40 28.22
CA ALA A 87 12.51 -30.65 28.47
C ALA A 87 12.68 -31.72 27.37
N LEU A 88 13.40 -31.44 26.28
CA LEU A 88 13.59 -32.38 25.17
C LEU A 88 14.99 -33.01 25.10
N GLU A 89 15.90 -32.65 26.02
CA GLU A 89 17.29 -33.14 26.00
C GLU A 89 17.57 -34.27 27.01
N GLU A 90 16.60 -34.69 27.82
CA GLU A 90 16.69 -35.97 28.55
C GLU A 90 16.00 -37.10 27.77
N GLN A 91 16.64 -37.58 26.71
CA GLN A 91 16.49 -39.00 26.35
C GLN A 91 17.43 -39.80 27.25
N PRO A 92 16.94 -40.75 28.08
CA PRO A 92 17.83 -41.62 28.83
C PRO A 92 18.64 -42.48 27.84
N SER A 93 19.95 -42.35 27.94
CA SER A 93 20.95 -43.17 27.26
C SER A 93 20.80 -44.65 27.64
N GLU A 94 21.10 -45.49 26.66
CA GLU A 94 21.01 -46.93 26.67
C GLU A 94 21.48 -47.60 27.98
N GLN A 95 20.63 -48.45 28.56
CA GLN A 95 21.05 -49.38 29.59
C GLN A 95 21.86 -50.52 28.97
N VAL A 96 23.08 -50.62 29.48
CA VAL A 96 24.14 -51.57 29.17
C VAL A 96 23.68 -53.02 29.34
N ALA A 97 23.74 -53.81 28.27
CA ALA A 97 23.64 -55.27 28.36
C ALA A 97 24.99 -55.84 28.82
N SER A 98 25.04 -56.30 30.08
CA SER A 98 26.12 -57.12 30.62
C SER A 98 26.04 -58.53 30.01
N CYS A 99 27.12 -58.99 29.38
CA CYS A 99 27.37 -60.40 29.08
C CYS A 99 28.77 -60.72 29.60
N ASP A 100 28.81 -61.44 30.71
CA ASP A 100 30.01 -62.08 31.26
C ASP A 100 30.48 -63.25 30.36
N PRO A 101 31.79 -63.57 30.38
CA PRO A 101 32.42 -64.58 29.52
C PRO A 101 32.14 -66.04 29.90
#